data_AF-A0A1E3W3Q7-F1
#
_entry.id   AF-A0A1E3W3Q7-F1
#
_cell.length_a   1.000
_cell.length_b   1.000
_cell.length_c   1.000
_cell.angle_alpha   90.00
_cell.angle_beta   90.00
_cell.angle_gamma   90.00
#
_symmetry.space_group_name_H-M   'P 1'
#
loop_
_entity.id
_entity.type
_entity.pdbx_description
1 polymer ?
#
loop_
_entity_poly.entity_id
_entity_poly.type
_entity_poly.pdbx_seq_one_letter_code
_entity_poly.pdbx_strand_id
1 'polypeptide(L)'
;MDAIAHALADPGTRSWYLIGCLALLALPMAALAIWFHRGIKQSSGGRALMRRQRGARTWARGSLADAAYNAGDGVSIMQDIRAGRYGQHAKAMMTRVYWITGAWVLLNTIAFGILIWADEINRVVE
;
A
#
# COMPACT_ATOMS: atom_id res chain seq x y z
N MET A 1 7.65 29.41 -1.07
CA MET A 1 8.20 28.04 -1.08
C MET A 1 9.58 27.98 -0.42
N ASP A 2 10.32 29.09 -0.38
CA ASP A 2 11.60 29.22 0.34
C ASP A 2 11.52 28.92 1.85
N ALA A 3 10.40 29.25 2.49
CA ALA A 3 10.17 28.94 3.90
C ALA A 3 10.18 27.42 4.21
N ILE A 4 9.78 26.58 3.26
CA ILE A 4 9.77 25.11 3.42
C ILE A 4 11.19 24.56 3.23
N ALA A 5 11.94 25.07 2.25
CA ALA A 5 13.33 24.70 2.03
C ALA A 5 14.22 25.08 3.23
N HIS A 6 14.05 26.30 3.76
CA HIS A 6 14.75 26.75 4.96
C HIS A 6 14.38 25.96 6.21
N ALA A 7 13.10 25.59 6.37
CA ALA A 7 12.66 24.75 7.47
C ALA A 7 13.26 23.34 7.38
N LEU A 8 13.44 22.77 6.18
CA LEU A 8 14.05 21.45 5.98
C LEU A 8 15.60 21.47 6.04
N ALA A 9 16.23 22.64 6.01
CA ALA A 9 17.65 22.79 6.27
C ALA A 9 17.99 22.59 7.77
N ASP A 10 17.04 22.84 8.66
CA ASP A 10 17.19 22.58 10.09
C ASP A 10 17.18 21.06 10.38
N PRO A 11 18.23 20.50 11.03
CA PRO A 11 18.33 19.07 11.30
C PRO A 11 17.17 18.50 12.12
N GLY A 12 16.60 19.31 13.04
CA GLY A 12 15.48 18.91 13.87
C GLY A 12 14.21 18.71 13.06
N THR A 13 13.86 19.73 12.25
CA THR A 13 12.70 19.70 11.36
C THR A 13 12.82 18.62 10.28
N ARG A 14 14.00 18.45 9.68
CA ARG A 14 14.29 17.38 8.71
C ARG A 14 14.08 15.98 9.33
N SER A 15 14.55 15.76 10.55
CA SER A 15 14.41 14.47 11.24
C SER A 15 12.95 14.12 11.52
N TRP A 16 12.16 15.07 12.02
CA TRP A 16 10.72 14.87 12.23
C TRP A 16 9.96 14.64 10.92
N TYR A 17 10.34 15.33 9.85
CA TYR A 17 9.76 15.12 8.53
C TYR A 17 10.04 13.71 7.99
N LEU A 18 11.28 13.22 8.13
CA LEU A 18 11.66 11.86 7.73
C LEU A 18 10.94 10.78 8.56
N ILE A 19 10.81 10.98 9.87
CA ILE A 19 10.00 10.10 10.74
C ILE A 19 8.54 10.09 10.25
N GLY A 20 7.99 11.25 9.90
CA GLY A 20 6.66 11.38 9.30
C GLY A 20 6.53 10.60 7.98
N CYS A 21 7.52 10.69 7.10
CA CYS A 21 7.55 9.93 5.85
C CYS A 21 7.63 8.42 6.08
N LEU A 22 8.43 7.98 7.07
CA LEU A 22 8.56 6.56 7.43
C LEU A 22 7.25 6.03 8.02
N ALA A 23 6.59 6.83 8.87
CA ALA A 23 5.26 6.52 9.40
C ALA A 23 4.21 6.46 8.28
N LEU A 24 4.26 7.39 7.32
CA LEU A 24 3.37 7.42 6.15
C LEU A 24 3.56 6.18 5.26
N LEU A 25 4.77 5.65 5.14
CA LEU A 25 5.02 4.39 4.42
C LEU A 25 4.38 3.19 5.11
N ALA A 26 4.56 3.06 6.43
CA ALA A 26 4.22 1.83 7.15
C ALA A 26 2.80 1.79 7.73
N LEU A 27 2.36 2.86 8.39
CA LEU A 27 1.09 2.86 9.15
C LEU A 27 -0.14 2.64 8.29
N PRO A 28 -0.30 3.30 7.12
CA PRO A 28 -1.50 3.13 6.30
C PRO A 28 -1.63 1.71 5.78
N MET A 29 -0.52 1.08 5.39
CA MET A 29 -0.51 -0.30 4.93
C MET A 29 -0.83 -1.28 6.06
N ALA A 30 -0.26 -1.07 7.25
CA ALA A 30 -0.58 -1.89 8.42
C ALA A 30 -2.06 -1.77 8.82
N ALA A 31 -2.59 -0.54 8.87
CA ALA A 31 -3.98 -0.28 9.20
C ALA A 31 -4.94 -0.89 8.16
N LEU A 32 -4.64 -0.72 6.87
CA LEU A 32 -5.42 -1.31 5.77
C LEU A 32 -5.41 -2.84 5.84
N ALA A 33 -4.25 -3.45 6.11
CA ALA A 33 -4.12 -4.90 6.24
C ALA A 33 -4.96 -5.44 7.41
N ILE A 34 -4.93 -4.78 8.57
CA ILE A 34 -5.74 -5.14 9.74
C ILE A 34 -7.23 -5.00 9.45
N TRP A 35 -7.62 -3.86 8.86
CA TRP A 35 -9.02 -3.58 8.53
C TRP A 35 -9.57 -4.58 7.51
N PHE A 36 -8.80 -4.86 6.45
CA PHE A 36 -9.19 -5.81 5.41
C PHE A 36 -9.32 -7.24 5.96
N HIS A 37 -8.36 -7.71 6.77
CA HIS A 37 -8.42 -9.03 7.37
C HIS A 37 -9.59 -9.17 8.36
N ARG A 38 -9.96 -8.09 9.05
CA ARG A 38 -11.15 -8.08 9.92
C ARG A 38 -12.45 -8.08 9.12
N GLY A 39 -12.55 -7.26 8.08
CA GLY A 39 -13.75 -7.14 7.24
C GLY A 39 -14.02 -8.40 6.40
N ILE A 40 -13.00 -9.02 5.82
CA ILE A 40 -13.21 -10.16 4.90
C ILE A 40 -13.71 -11.41 5.61
N LYS A 41 -13.40 -11.58 6.90
CA LYS A 41 -13.89 -12.70 7.72
C LYS A 41 -15.40 -12.66 7.96
N GLN A 42 -16.02 -11.48 7.85
CA GLN A 42 -17.45 -11.30 8.12
C GLN A 42 -18.34 -11.84 7.00
N SER A 43 -17.84 -11.89 5.75
CA SER A 43 -18.61 -12.40 4.60
C SER A 43 -18.33 -13.88 4.30
N SER A 44 -19.35 -14.62 3.84
CA SER A 44 -19.20 -16.02 3.39
C SER A 44 -18.21 -16.13 2.21
N GLY A 45 -18.28 -15.20 1.26
CA GLY A 45 -17.35 -15.09 0.12
C GLY A 45 -15.91 -14.77 0.54
N GLY A 46 -15.71 -13.90 1.53
CA GLY A 46 -14.39 -13.56 2.05
C GLY A 46 -13.73 -14.71 2.84
N ARG A 47 -14.52 -15.53 3.54
CA ARG A 47 -14.02 -16.78 4.14
C ARG A 47 -13.61 -17.80 3.08
N ALA A 48 -14.35 -17.91 1.97
CA ALA A 48 -13.99 -18.78 0.85
C ALA A 48 -12.71 -18.29 0.14
N LEU A 49 -12.56 -16.98 -0.05
CA LEU A 49 -11.35 -16.36 -0.59
C LEU A 49 -10.12 -16.61 0.31
N MET A 50 -10.26 -16.43 1.63
CA MET A 50 -9.16 -16.72 2.57
C MET A 50 -8.77 -18.19 2.58
N ARG A 51 -9.72 -19.13 2.43
CA ARG A 51 -9.39 -20.57 2.31
C ARG A 51 -8.59 -20.86 1.04
N ARG A 52 -8.94 -20.23 -0.09
CA ARG A 52 -8.21 -20.36 -1.36
C ARG A 52 -6.82 -19.72 -1.30
N GLN A 53 -6.71 -18.51 -0.73
CA GLN A 53 -5.41 -17.86 -0.48
C GLN A 53 -4.53 -18.62 0.52
N ARG A 54 -5.11 -19.31 1.52
CA ARG A 54 -4.33 -20.16 2.44
C ARG A 54 -3.73 -21.35 1.71
N GLY A 55 -4.49 -21.98 0.80
CA GLY A 55 -4.00 -23.05 -0.06
C GLY A 55 -2.88 -22.61 -1.01
N ALA A 56 -2.99 -21.41 -1.59
CA ALA A 56 -1.94 -20.82 -2.43
C ALA A 56 -0.69 -20.42 -1.62
N ARG A 57 -0.86 -19.83 -0.42
CA ARG A 57 0.26 -19.46 0.47
C ARG A 57 1.08 -20.64 0.97
N THR A 58 0.49 -21.83 1.11
CA THR A 58 1.24 -23.05 1.44
C THR A 58 2.19 -23.47 0.31
N TRP A 59 1.92 -23.08 -0.93
CA TRP A 59 2.79 -23.36 -2.08
C TRP A 59 3.82 -22.24 -2.33
N ALA A 60 3.55 -21.00 -1.91
CA ALA A 60 4.40 -19.82 -2.15
C ALA A 60 5.71 -19.74 -1.32
N ARG A 61 6.22 -20.85 -0.77
CA ARG A 61 7.33 -20.84 0.18
C ARG A 61 8.72 -21.08 -0.44
N GLY A 62 8.87 -21.08 -1.76
CA GLY A 62 10.17 -21.23 -2.41
C GLY A 62 10.33 -20.41 -3.69
N SER A 63 11.47 -19.73 -3.88
CA SER A 63 11.89 -19.15 -5.17
C SER A 63 11.07 -17.97 -5.75
N LEU A 64 11.77 -17.07 -6.46
CA LEU A 64 11.20 -15.98 -7.26
C LEU A 64 10.24 -16.47 -8.36
N ALA A 65 10.42 -17.70 -8.84
CA ALA A 65 9.53 -18.32 -9.81
C ALA A 65 8.12 -18.55 -9.23
N ASP A 66 8.02 -18.93 -7.95
CA ASP A 66 6.72 -19.07 -7.28
C ASP A 66 6.08 -17.70 -7.05
N ALA A 67 6.85 -16.65 -6.79
CA ALA A 67 6.30 -15.29 -6.69
C ALA A 67 5.64 -14.84 -8.01
N ALA A 68 6.25 -15.16 -9.16
CA ALA A 68 5.69 -14.86 -10.48
C ALA A 68 4.44 -15.73 -10.79
N TYR A 69 4.47 -17.03 -10.46
CA TYR A 69 3.31 -17.91 -10.61
C TYR A 69 2.13 -17.48 -9.72
N ASN A 70 2.42 -17.08 -8.47
CA ASN A 70 1.44 -16.52 -7.54
C ASN A 70 0.91 -15.15 -7.98
N ALA A 71 1.68 -14.37 -8.74
CA ALA A 71 1.17 -13.13 -9.35
C ALA A 71 0.13 -13.45 -10.45
N GLY A 72 0.37 -14.47 -11.26
CA GLY A 72 -0.62 -14.99 -12.22
C GLY A 72 -1.88 -15.52 -11.55
N ASP A 73 -1.74 -16.18 -10.40
CA ASP A 73 -2.86 -16.65 -9.59
C ASP A 73 -3.60 -15.49 -8.88
N GLY A 74 -2.90 -14.40 -8.56
CA GLY A 74 -3.52 -13.15 -8.13
C GLY A 74 -4.41 -12.52 -9.20
N VAL A 75 -4.00 -12.60 -10.48
CA VAL A 75 -4.80 -12.12 -11.62
C VAL A 75 -6.04 -13.00 -11.83
N SER A 76 -5.92 -14.32 -11.68
CA SER A 76 -7.06 -15.25 -11.80
C SER A 76 -8.10 -14.99 -10.69
N ILE A 77 -7.65 -14.75 -9.46
CA ILE A 77 -8.49 -14.36 -8.33
C ILE A 77 -9.18 -13.01 -8.58
N MET A 78 -8.47 -12.06 -9.20
CA MET A 78 -9.02 -10.74 -9.53
C MET A 78 -10.09 -10.81 -10.63
N GLN A 79 -9.91 -11.69 -11.63
CA GLN A 79 -10.94 -12.00 -12.62
C GLN A 79 -12.16 -12.66 -11.97
N ASP A 80 -11.97 -13.59 -11.03
CA ASP A 80 -13.06 -14.25 -10.30
C ASP A 80 -13.89 -13.27 -9.46
N ILE A 81 -13.23 -12.26 -8.87
CA ILE A 81 -13.90 -11.20 -8.11
C ILE A 81 -14.63 -10.22 -9.03
N ARG A 82 -14.05 -9.89 -10.20
CA ARG A 82 -14.74 -9.10 -11.24
C ARG A 82 -15.97 -9.81 -11.78
N ALA A 83 -15.89 -11.13 -11.94
CA ALA A 83 -17.00 -11.99 -12.36
C ALA A 83 -18.08 -12.16 -11.27
N GLY A 84 -17.90 -11.58 -10.08
CA GLY A 84 -18.91 -11.58 -9.01
C GLY A 84 -19.04 -12.89 -8.24
N ARG A 85 -18.14 -13.87 -8.45
CA ARG A 85 -18.19 -15.19 -7.81
C ARG A 85 -18.10 -15.16 -6.27
N TYR A 86 -17.54 -14.08 -5.72
CA TYR A 86 -17.38 -13.89 -4.27
C TYR A 86 -18.43 -12.94 -3.64
N GLY A 87 -19.41 -12.49 -4.43
CA GLY A 87 -20.49 -11.60 -4.00
C GLY A 87 -20.15 -10.10 -4.05
N GLN A 88 -21.17 -9.25 -4.13
CA GLN A 88 -21.02 -7.78 -4.24
C GLN A 88 -20.24 -7.15 -3.09
N HIS A 89 -20.32 -7.75 -1.90
CA HIS A 89 -19.62 -7.27 -0.70
C HIS A 89 -18.09 -7.33 -0.84
N ALA A 90 -17.55 -8.39 -1.45
CA ALA A 90 -16.12 -8.52 -1.70
C ALA A 90 -15.63 -7.49 -2.73
N LYS A 91 -16.42 -7.23 -3.77
CA LYS A 91 -16.11 -6.24 -4.82
C LYS A 91 -16.10 -4.80 -4.28
N ALA A 92 -17.07 -4.44 -3.45
CA ALA A 92 -17.11 -3.14 -2.78
C ALA A 92 -15.90 -2.93 -1.87
N MET A 93 -15.49 -3.96 -1.13
CA MET A 93 -14.34 -3.87 -0.23
C MET A 93 -13.02 -3.73 -0.99
N MET A 94 -12.83 -4.47 -2.09
CA MET A 94 -11.65 -4.30 -2.97
C MET A 94 -11.60 -2.91 -3.61
N THR A 95 -12.73 -2.36 -4.03
CA THR A 95 -12.80 -1.01 -4.61
C THR A 95 -12.33 0.04 -3.60
N ARG A 96 -12.72 -0.09 -2.33
CA ARG A 96 -12.24 0.80 -1.25
C ARG A 96 -10.74 0.66 -1.04
N VAL A 97 -10.22 -0.57 -1.04
CA VAL A 97 -8.78 -0.84 -0.94
C VAL A 97 -8.02 -0.14 -2.07
N TYR A 98 -8.48 -0.25 -3.32
CA TYR A 98 -7.82 0.43 -4.44
C TYR A 98 -7.80 1.94 -4.30
N TRP A 99 -8.91 2.55 -3.89
CA TRP A 99 -8.95 4.00 -3.67
C TRP A 99 -8.02 4.44 -2.54
N ILE A 100 -7.98 3.72 -1.43
CA ILE A 100 -7.10 4.04 -0.31
C ILE A 100 -5.63 3.86 -0.70
N THR A 101 -5.30 2.77 -1.41
CA THR A 101 -3.93 2.56 -1.92
C THR A 101 -3.55 3.64 -2.94
N GLY A 102 -4.44 4.02 -3.85
CA GLY A 102 -4.19 5.10 -4.81
C GLY A 102 -3.92 6.44 -4.12
N ALA A 103 -4.76 6.82 -3.14
CA ALA A 103 -4.54 8.02 -2.34
C ALA A 103 -3.23 7.95 -1.55
N TRP A 104 -2.88 6.78 -1.01
CA TRP A 104 -1.62 6.58 -0.29
C TRP A 104 -0.38 6.74 -1.20
N VAL A 105 -0.41 6.19 -2.42
CA VAL A 105 0.69 6.39 -3.40
C VAL A 105 0.84 7.88 -3.74
N LEU A 106 -0.28 8.58 -3.93
CA LEU A 106 -0.26 10.02 -4.21
C LEU A 106 0.37 10.81 -3.05
N LEU A 107 -0.01 10.52 -1.80
CA LEU A 107 0.57 11.16 -0.62
C LEU A 107 2.08 10.91 -0.49
N ASN A 108 2.54 9.68 -0.74
CA ASN A 108 3.97 9.39 -0.74
C ASN A 108 4.69 10.15 -1.86
N THR A 109 4.10 10.20 -3.06
CA THR A 109 4.68 10.93 -4.19
C THR A 109 4.86 12.42 -3.85
N ILE A 110 3.86 13.03 -3.20
CA ILE A 110 3.95 14.43 -2.77
C ILE A 110 5.02 14.60 -1.67
N ALA A 111 5.00 13.77 -0.63
CA ALA A 111 5.91 13.89 0.51
C ALA A 111 7.38 13.70 0.09
N PHE A 112 7.68 12.64 -0.66
CA PHE A 112 9.03 12.40 -1.16
C PHE A 112 9.44 13.40 -2.26
N GLY A 113 8.48 13.86 -3.08
CA GLY A 113 8.73 14.90 -4.08
C GLY A 113 9.18 16.23 -3.45
N ILE A 114 8.56 16.63 -2.33
CA ILE A 114 8.97 17.81 -1.56
C ILE A 114 10.40 17.64 -1.01
N LEU A 115 10.72 16.45 -0.50
CA LEU A 115 12.06 16.12 0.01
C LEU A 115 13.13 16.24 -1.07
N ILE A 116 12.90 15.63 -2.24
CA ILE A 116 13.84 15.67 -3.38
C ILE A 116 14.02 17.11 -3.88
N TRP A 117 12.93 17.85 -4.01
CA TRP A 117 12.97 19.25 -4.45
C TRP A 117 13.74 20.15 -3.46
N ALA A 118 13.51 19.97 -2.15
CA ALA A 118 14.20 20.74 -1.12
C ALA A 118 15.70 20.40 -1.06
N ASP A 119 16.06 19.14 -1.22
CA ASP A 119 17.47 18.69 -1.26
C ASP A 119 18.20 19.27 -2.48
N GLU A 120 17.55 19.29 -3.65
CA GLU A 120 18.13 19.88 -4.87
C GLU A 120 18.33 21.40 -4.73
N ILE A 121 17.38 22.13 -4.12
CA ILE A 121 17.54 23.57 -3.87
C ILE A 121 18.68 23.83 -2.88
N ASN A 122 18.73 23.09 -1.78
CA ASN A 122 19.78 23.29 -0.76
C ASN A 122 21.17 22.97 -1.31
N ARG A 123 21.29 22.01 -2.24
CA ARG A 123 22.56 21.67 -2.92
C ARG A 123 23.07 22.76 -3.86
N VAL A 124 22.19 23.61 -4.39
CA VAL A 124 22.56 24.71 -5.31
C VAL A 124 22.96 25.98 -4.54
N VAL A 125 22.58 26.07 -3.26
CA VAL A 125 22.84 27.24 -2.40
C VAL A 125 24.16 27.13 -1.62
N GLU A 126 24.71 25.92 -1.46
CA GLU A 126 26.10 25.67 -1.04
C GLU A 126 27.11 25.85 -2.19
#